data_AF-A0A848SQX9-F1
#
_entry.id   AF-A0A848SQX9-F1
#
_cell.length_a   1.000
_cell.length_b   1.000
_cell.length_c   1.000
_cell.angle_alpha   90.00
_cell.angle_beta   90.00
_cell.angle_gamma   90.00
#
_symmetry.space_group_name_H-M   'P 1'
#
loop_
_entity.id
_entity.type
_entity.pdbx_description
1 polymer ?
#
loop_
_entity_poly.entity_id
_entity_poly.type
_entity_poly.pdbx_seq_one_letter_code
_entity_poly.pdbx_strand_id
1 'polypeptide(L)'
;MRKPLVAAFALALFAIVHPGSTDSAAAQSMRLEPLGADEIYQASGNEPFWSATIQGEAIRFEHAGAIEVSGSYADPVRSAGTTAYIGRIEQRSGDMVENYPTGLPLIVLVEDRPCADSMAGTPYPNTVRIVVANNLFSGCGGNAADALAGAEWTVTRLTDTPVSGDPAMTIVFNRDGSAAGSGGCNRFGTRYEMDDGFGFGPVMSTRRGCPGAVGENEQRFFTAMRDVIGIDLNEDGSITLYSEHGPVITLDR
;
A
#
# COMPACT_ATOMS: atom_id res chain seq x y z
N MET A 1 -71.78 -0.47 49.60
CA MET A 1 -71.44 -0.48 48.16
C MET A 1 -69.93 -0.31 48.00
N ARG A 2 -69.19 -1.40 47.73
CA ARG A 2 -67.84 -1.43 47.15
C ARG A 2 -67.63 -2.86 46.62
N LYS A 3 -67.39 -2.99 45.31
CA LYS A 3 -67.01 -4.24 44.62
C LYS A 3 -65.49 -4.25 44.36
N PRO A 4 -64.89 -5.42 44.07
CA PRO A 4 -63.50 -5.80 44.40
C PRO A 4 -62.64 -6.14 43.15
N LEU A 5 -61.58 -6.95 43.37
CA LEU A 5 -60.67 -7.71 42.47
C LEU A 5 -59.21 -7.16 42.41
N VAL A 6 -58.15 -7.82 42.93
CA VAL A 6 -57.59 -9.21 42.76
C VAL A 6 -57.04 -9.38 41.33
N ALA A 7 -55.83 -9.84 41.00
CA ALA A 7 -54.61 -10.38 41.65
C ALA A 7 -53.47 -10.37 40.60
N ALA A 8 -52.24 -10.72 40.95
CA ALA A 8 -51.51 -11.82 40.30
C ALA A 8 -50.13 -12.10 40.93
N PHE A 9 -49.86 -13.40 41.05
CA PHE A 9 -48.65 -14.09 41.49
C PHE A 9 -47.48 -13.94 40.54
N ALA A 10 -46.25 -14.01 41.06
CA ALA A 10 -45.12 -14.59 40.34
C ALA A 10 -44.09 -15.19 41.32
N LEU A 11 -43.76 -16.47 41.14
CA LEU A 11 -42.62 -17.13 41.76
C LEU A 11 -42.15 -18.27 40.86
N ALA A 12 -40.91 -18.19 40.35
CA ALA A 12 -40.07 -19.35 40.01
C ALA A 12 -38.61 -18.89 39.77
N LEU A 13 -37.68 -19.75 40.19
CA LEU A 13 -36.25 -19.55 40.41
C LEU A 13 -35.34 -19.91 39.21
N PHE A 14 -34.06 -19.50 39.38
CA PHE A 14 -32.78 -20.10 38.95
C PHE A 14 -32.29 -19.95 37.50
N ALA A 15 -31.18 -19.22 37.35
CA ALA A 15 -29.90 -19.78 36.89
C ALA A 15 -28.74 -18.79 37.19
N ILE A 16 -27.69 -19.27 37.86
CA ILE A 16 -26.39 -18.60 37.97
C ILE A 16 -25.64 -18.90 36.67
N VAL A 17 -25.30 -17.87 35.90
CA VAL A 17 -24.36 -17.95 34.76
C VAL A 17 -23.29 -16.89 34.99
N HIS A 18 -22.03 -17.31 34.86
CA HIS A 18 -20.83 -16.51 35.07
C HIS A 18 -20.79 -15.28 34.15
N PRO A 19 -20.16 -14.16 34.55
CA PRO A 19 -19.83 -13.08 33.63
C PRO A 19 -18.77 -13.60 32.66
N GLY A 20 -19.24 -14.14 31.54
CA GLY A 20 -18.41 -14.36 30.37
C GLY A 20 -17.89 -13.00 29.91
N SER A 21 -16.56 -12.90 29.86
CA SER A 21 -15.81 -11.90 29.12
C SER A 21 -16.41 -11.74 27.71
N THR A 22 -17.21 -10.69 27.53
CA THR A 22 -17.44 -10.12 26.20
C THR A 22 -16.23 -9.28 25.85
N ASP A 23 -15.14 -9.94 25.43
CA ASP A 23 -14.09 -9.29 24.66
C ASP A 23 -14.68 -9.01 23.27
N SER A 24 -15.47 -7.93 23.18
CA SER A 24 -15.70 -7.28 21.91
C SER A 24 -14.43 -6.50 21.63
N ALA A 25 -13.52 -7.09 20.85
CA ALA A 25 -12.37 -6.39 20.29
C ALA A 25 -12.89 -5.34 19.29
N ALA A 26 -13.46 -4.24 19.80
CA ALA A 26 -13.61 -3.03 19.04
C ALA A 26 -12.19 -2.61 18.64
N ALA A 27 -11.92 -2.55 17.33
CA ALA A 27 -10.67 -2.04 16.81
C ALA A 27 -10.39 -0.67 17.46
N GLN A 28 -9.36 -0.59 18.29
CA GLN A 28 -9.03 0.64 19.00
C GLN A 28 -8.57 1.67 17.99
N SER A 29 -9.35 2.74 17.85
CA SER A 29 -8.98 3.87 17.00
C SER A 29 -7.94 4.73 17.71
N MET A 30 -6.84 5.03 17.04
CA MET A 30 -5.77 5.91 17.52
C MET A 30 -5.79 7.23 16.75
N ARG A 31 -5.70 8.36 17.45
CA ARG A 31 -5.47 9.65 16.78
C ARG A 31 -3.99 9.77 16.44
N LEU A 32 -3.71 10.27 15.24
CA LEU A 32 -2.38 10.60 14.75
C LEU A 32 -2.22 12.12 14.69
N GLU A 33 -0.98 12.57 14.67
CA GLU A 33 -0.65 13.95 14.31
C GLU A 33 -0.75 14.12 12.78
N PRO A 34 -1.04 15.34 12.29
CA PRO A 34 -0.92 15.67 10.86
C PRO A 34 0.49 15.41 10.31
N LEU A 35 0.58 15.28 8.99
CA LEU A 35 1.87 15.15 8.30
C LEU A 35 2.76 16.39 8.52
N GLY A 36 4.07 16.20 8.48
CA GLY A 36 5.02 17.32 8.56
C GLY A 36 4.85 18.30 7.39
N ALA A 37 5.27 19.57 7.57
CA ALA A 37 5.12 20.59 6.53
C ALA A 37 5.88 20.25 5.22
N ASP A 38 7.00 19.54 5.34
CA ASP A 38 7.83 19.10 4.20
C ASP A 38 7.46 17.70 3.70
N GLU A 39 6.51 17.02 4.35
CA GLU A 39 6.04 15.69 4.00
C GLU A 39 4.79 15.79 3.11
N ILE A 40 4.84 15.14 1.94
CA ILE A 40 3.73 15.12 0.99
C ILE A 40 3.34 13.67 0.77
N TYR A 41 2.14 13.32 1.21
CA TYR A 41 1.50 12.07 0.79
C TYR A 41 0.79 12.30 -0.54
N GLN A 42 0.96 11.38 -1.49
CA GLN A 42 0.37 11.46 -2.81
C GLN A 42 -0.45 10.21 -3.10
N ALA A 43 -1.53 10.37 -3.85
CA ALA A 43 -2.36 9.28 -4.32
C ALA A 43 -2.99 9.62 -5.68
N SER A 44 -3.28 8.60 -6.46
CA SER A 44 -3.90 8.75 -7.78
C SER A 44 -4.70 7.51 -8.16
N GLY A 45 -5.59 7.67 -9.14
CA GLY A 45 -6.28 6.56 -9.78
C GLY A 45 -6.62 6.90 -11.23
N ASN A 46 -6.84 5.86 -12.04
CA ASN A 46 -6.94 5.99 -13.49
C ASN A 46 -8.36 5.79 -14.04
N GLU A 47 -9.27 5.20 -13.26
CA GLU A 47 -10.66 4.94 -13.68
C GLU A 47 -11.68 5.37 -12.61
N PRO A 48 -12.20 6.61 -12.66
CA PRO A 48 -11.77 7.69 -13.56
C PRO A 48 -10.44 8.32 -13.12
N PHE A 49 -9.82 9.18 -13.95
CA PHE A 49 -8.56 9.83 -13.60
C PHE A 49 -8.72 10.85 -12.45
N TRP A 50 -7.91 10.72 -11.41
CA TRP A 50 -7.83 11.67 -10.30
C TRP A 50 -6.44 11.65 -9.64
N SER A 51 -6.10 12.73 -8.96
CA SER A 51 -4.93 12.82 -8.10
C SER A 51 -5.28 13.54 -6.80
N ALA A 52 -4.56 13.22 -5.73
CA ALA A 52 -4.71 13.89 -4.44
C ALA A 52 -3.37 14.02 -3.73
N THR A 53 -3.22 15.10 -2.97
CA THR A 53 -2.08 15.30 -2.07
C THR A 53 -2.56 15.65 -0.67
N ILE A 54 -1.83 15.17 0.33
CA ILE A 54 -1.98 15.56 1.73
C ILE A 54 -0.65 16.15 2.18
N GLN A 55 -0.66 17.38 2.68
CA GLN A 55 0.53 18.08 3.15
C GLN A 55 0.13 19.00 4.31
N GLY A 56 0.85 18.92 5.44
CA GLY A 56 0.40 19.57 6.66
C GLY A 56 -1.04 19.16 6.96
N GLU A 57 -1.93 20.12 7.22
CA GLU A 57 -3.36 19.91 7.50
C GLU A 57 -4.28 20.06 6.27
N ALA A 58 -3.71 20.07 5.06
CA ALA A 58 -4.47 20.30 3.83
C ALA A 58 -4.60 19.03 2.98
N ILE A 59 -5.80 18.81 2.44
CA ILE A 59 -6.06 17.87 1.34
C ILE A 59 -6.29 18.69 0.07
N ARG A 60 -5.62 18.33 -1.01
CA ARG A 60 -5.93 18.79 -2.38
C ARG A 60 -6.34 17.57 -3.21
N PHE A 61 -7.39 17.72 -3.99
CA PHE A 61 -7.86 16.72 -4.94
C PHE A 61 -8.13 17.36 -6.29
N GLU A 62 -7.69 16.68 -7.35
CA GLU A 62 -7.94 17.05 -8.73
C GLU A 62 -8.61 15.88 -9.45
N HIS A 63 -9.57 16.18 -10.31
CA HIS A 63 -10.25 15.17 -11.13
C HIS A 63 -10.29 15.59 -12.60
N ALA A 64 -9.75 14.71 -13.45
CA ALA A 64 -9.71 14.84 -14.91
C ALA A 64 -9.14 16.18 -15.44
N GLY A 65 -8.32 16.89 -14.66
CA GLY A 65 -7.84 18.25 -14.99
C GLY A 65 -8.95 19.31 -15.09
N ALA A 66 -10.19 18.96 -14.75
CA ALA A 66 -11.36 19.80 -14.90
C ALA A 66 -11.71 20.54 -13.60
N ILE A 67 -11.50 19.90 -12.46
CA ILE A 67 -11.89 20.44 -11.14
C ILE A 67 -10.78 20.18 -10.12
N GLU A 68 -10.45 21.23 -9.36
CA GLU A 68 -9.66 21.15 -8.14
C GLU A 68 -10.54 21.48 -6.94
N VAL A 69 -10.43 20.67 -5.89
CA VAL A 69 -11.03 20.94 -4.58
C VAL A 69 -9.97 20.84 -3.51
N SER A 70 -10.09 21.65 -2.47
CA SER A 70 -9.22 21.54 -1.31
C SER A 70 -9.95 21.91 -0.02
N GLY A 71 -9.35 21.49 1.09
CA GLY A 71 -9.81 21.85 2.42
C GLY A 71 -8.93 21.29 3.51
N SER A 72 -9.20 21.75 4.73
CA SER A 72 -8.51 21.32 5.93
C SER A 72 -9.09 20.00 6.45
N TYR A 73 -8.29 19.24 7.20
CA TYR A 73 -8.77 18.07 7.94
C TYR A 73 -8.38 18.16 9.42
N ALA A 74 -9.13 17.48 10.29
CA ALA A 74 -8.79 17.32 11.70
C ALA A 74 -7.87 16.12 11.92
N ASP A 75 -7.16 16.05 13.06
CA ASP A 75 -6.25 14.97 13.45
C ASP A 75 -6.65 13.60 12.88
N PRO A 76 -5.79 12.96 12.05
CA PRO A 76 -6.14 11.71 11.40
C PRO A 76 -6.44 10.62 12.42
N VAL A 77 -7.35 9.72 12.04
CA VAL A 77 -7.73 8.59 12.90
C VAL A 77 -7.31 7.30 12.24
N ARG A 78 -6.49 6.50 12.91
CA ARG A 78 -6.08 5.18 12.46
C ARG A 78 -6.84 4.08 13.19
N SER A 79 -7.36 3.11 12.45
CA SER A 79 -8.00 1.91 12.99
C SER A 79 -7.83 0.74 12.03
N ALA A 80 -7.48 -0.44 12.55
CA ALA A 80 -7.39 -1.69 11.78
C ALA A 80 -6.58 -1.59 10.45
N GLY A 81 -5.48 -0.84 10.44
CA GLY A 81 -4.65 -0.67 9.23
C GLY A 81 -5.17 0.37 8.24
N THR A 82 -6.19 1.15 8.60
CA THR A 82 -6.71 2.27 7.80
C THR A 82 -6.50 3.58 8.55
N THR A 83 -5.91 4.57 7.88
CA THR A 83 -5.82 5.96 8.33
C THR A 83 -6.85 6.80 7.62
N ALA A 84 -7.69 7.51 8.36
CA ALA A 84 -8.73 8.39 7.84
C ALA A 84 -8.38 9.86 8.06
N TYR A 85 -8.32 10.61 6.97
CA TYR A 85 -8.21 12.07 6.94
C TYR A 85 -9.59 12.65 6.66
N ILE A 86 -10.22 13.26 7.66
CA ILE A 86 -11.63 13.66 7.59
C ILE A 86 -11.70 15.19 7.55
N GLY A 87 -12.03 15.71 6.37
CA GLY A 87 -12.18 17.13 6.11
C GLY A 87 -13.48 17.46 5.38
N ARG A 88 -13.56 18.71 4.92
CA ARG A 88 -14.65 19.22 4.10
C ARG A 88 -14.09 20.06 2.96
N ILE A 89 -14.87 20.18 1.89
CA ILE A 89 -14.52 21.07 0.78
C ILE A 89 -14.62 22.51 1.28
N GLU A 90 -13.51 23.25 1.22
CA GLU A 90 -13.44 24.66 1.59
C GLU A 90 -13.24 25.55 0.36
N GLN A 91 -12.42 25.08 -0.59
CA GLN A 91 -12.12 25.78 -1.84
C GLN A 91 -12.37 24.86 -3.03
N ARG A 92 -12.74 25.46 -4.16
CA ARG A 92 -13.02 24.77 -5.42
C ARG A 92 -12.76 25.70 -6.61
N SER A 93 -12.19 25.17 -7.67
CA SER A 93 -11.89 25.93 -8.89
C SER A 93 -11.88 25.02 -10.11
N GLY A 94 -12.34 25.53 -11.25
CA GLY A 94 -12.41 24.80 -12.51
C GLY A 94 -13.85 24.68 -13.01
N ASP A 95 -14.10 23.64 -13.79
CA ASP A 95 -15.39 23.31 -14.38
C ASP A 95 -16.25 22.47 -13.44
N MET A 96 -17.57 22.51 -13.64
CA MET A 96 -18.54 21.72 -12.88
C MET A 96 -18.46 21.91 -11.35
N VAL A 97 -18.00 23.07 -10.89
CA VAL A 97 -17.86 23.39 -9.46
C VAL A 97 -19.19 23.24 -8.71
N GLU A 98 -20.34 23.37 -9.38
CA GLU A 98 -21.67 23.16 -8.81
C GLU A 98 -21.89 21.74 -8.27
N ASN A 99 -21.19 20.75 -8.82
CA ASN A 99 -21.23 19.36 -8.35
C ASN A 99 -20.43 19.13 -7.06
N TYR A 100 -19.62 20.12 -6.66
CA TYR A 100 -18.70 20.04 -5.53
C TYR A 100 -18.89 21.22 -4.55
N PRO A 101 -20.08 21.41 -3.96
CA PRO A 101 -20.31 22.55 -3.08
C PRO A 101 -19.48 22.48 -1.79
N THR A 102 -19.11 23.64 -1.28
CA THR A 102 -18.35 23.79 -0.03
C THR A 102 -19.12 23.24 1.16
N GLY A 103 -18.41 22.72 2.15
CA GLY A 103 -18.97 22.12 3.36
C GLY A 103 -19.37 20.64 3.21
N LEU A 104 -19.35 20.10 1.99
CA LEU A 104 -19.51 18.66 1.76
C LEU A 104 -18.23 17.88 2.10
N PRO A 105 -18.33 16.55 2.29
CA PRO A 105 -17.19 15.72 2.65
C PRO A 105 -16.01 15.80 1.66
N LEU A 106 -14.81 15.88 2.22
CA LEU A 106 -13.54 15.63 1.56
C LEU A 106 -12.76 14.68 2.48
N ILE A 107 -12.87 13.38 2.22
CA ILE A 107 -12.37 12.33 3.13
C ILE A 107 -11.42 11.43 2.35
N VAL A 108 -10.20 11.24 2.87
CA VAL A 108 -9.24 10.28 2.34
C VAL A 108 -9.10 9.12 3.31
N LEU A 109 -9.28 7.89 2.81
CA LEU A 109 -9.03 6.65 3.54
C LEU A 109 -7.81 5.98 2.91
N VAL A 110 -6.77 5.82 3.71
CA VAL A 110 -5.51 5.18 3.32
C VAL A 110 -5.43 3.83 4.02
N GLU A 111 -5.50 2.75 3.26
CA GLU A 111 -5.43 1.38 3.79
C GLU A 111 -4.02 0.81 3.58
N ASP A 112 -3.46 0.15 4.60
CA ASP A 112 -2.18 -0.56 4.56
C ASP A 112 -2.31 -1.87 3.79
N ARG A 113 -2.65 -1.74 2.51
CA ARG A 113 -2.86 -2.84 1.57
C ARG A 113 -2.18 -2.48 0.26
N PRO A 114 -1.32 -3.37 -0.29
CA PRO A 114 -0.75 -3.20 -1.61
C PRO A 114 -1.79 -2.85 -2.67
N CYS A 115 -1.42 -1.96 -3.58
CA CYS A 115 -2.25 -1.52 -4.69
C CYS A 115 -1.40 -1.51 -5.95
N ALA A 116 -1.89 -2.14 -7.01
CA ALA A 116 -1.25 -2.09 -8.33
C ALA A 116 -2.02 -1.12 -9.22
N ASP A 117 -1.30 -0.21 -9.88
CA ASP A 117 -1.90 0.65 -10.88
C ASP A 117 -2.37 -0.20 -12.10
N SER A 118 -3.64 -0.04 -12.50
CA SER A 118 -4.25 -0.75 -13.62
C SER A 118 -3.61 -0.47 -14.98
N MET A 119 -2.84 0.63 -15.13
CA MET A 119 -2.16 0.95 -16.39
C MET A 119 -0.66 0.66 -16.39
N ALA A 120 0.05 0.92 -15.28
CA ALA A 120 1.52 0.85 -15.21
C ALA A 120 2.05 -0.40 -14.48
N GLY A 121 1.18 -1.15 -13.76
CA GLY A 121 1.60 -2.31 -12.95
C GLY A 121 2.54 -1.96 -11.80
N THR A 122 2.76 -0.66 -11.51
CA THR A 122 3.66 -0.24 -10.44
C THR A 122 3.00 -0.48 -9.07
N PRO A 123 3.66 -1.16 -8.13
CA PRO A 123 3.12 -1.43 -6.81
C PRO A 123 3.27 -0.20 -5.91
N TYR A 124 2.19 0.10 -5.20
CA TYR A 124 2.13 1.12 -4.18
C TYR A 124 1.83 0.47 -2.82
N PRO A 125 2.32 1.07 -1.73
CA PRO A 125 2.14 0.50 -0.39
C PRO A 125 0.68 0.57 0.09
N ASN A 126 -0.12 1.50 -0.44
CA ASN A 126 -1.47 1.74 0.04
C ASN A 126 -2.54 1.70 -1.06
N THR A 127 -3.69 1.12 -0.71
CA THR A 127 -4.95 1.34 -1.41
C THR A 127 -5.59 2.60 -0.83
N VAL A 128 -6.00 3.52 -1.70
CA VAL A 128 -6.61 4.78 -1.31
C VAL A 128 -8.04 4.85 -1.82
N ARG A 129 -8.94 5.26 -0.93
CA ARG A 129 -10.31 5.64 -1.27
C ARG A 129 -10.53 7.09 -0.88
N ILE A 130 -11.02 7.91 -1.80
CA ILE A 130 -11.35 9.30 -1.52
C ILE A 130 -12.83 9.56 -1.79
N VAL A 131 -13.50 10.15 -0.79
CA VAL A 131 -14.88 10.62 -0.91
C VAL A 131 -14.84 12.13 -1.10
N VAL A 132 -15.36 12.59 -2.23
CA VAL A 132 -15.45 14.01 -2.57
C VAL A 132 -16.89 14.35 -2.92
N ALA A 133 -17.52 15.16 -2.08
CA ALA A 133 -18.95 15.41 -2.13
C ALA A 133 -19.77 14.10 -2.05
N ASN A 134 -20.33 13.65 -3.17
CA ASN A 134 -21.11 12.41 -3.28
C ASN A 134 -20.41 11.31 -4.09
N ASN A 135 -19.17 11.55 -4.52
CA ASN A 135 -18.42 10.63 -5.37
C ASN A 135 -17.38 9.88 -4.54
N LEU A 136 -17.20 8.60 -4.87
CA LEU A 136 -16.16 7.75 -4.31
C LEU A 136 -15.18 7.40 -5.43
N PHE A 137 -13.90 7.70 -5.20
CA PHE A 137 -12.82 7.32 -6.08
C PHE A 137 -11.92 6.30 -5.39
N SER A 138 -11.36 5.38 -6.17
CA SER A 138 -10.40 4.37 -5.71
C SER A 138 -9.11 4.49 -6.51
N GLY A 139 -7.99 4.16 -5.87
CA GLY A 139 -6.67 4.23 -6.48
C GLY A 139 -5.58 3.82 -5.50
N CYS A 140 -4.35 4.20 -5.82
CA CYS A 140 -3.16 3.83 -5.07
C CYS A 140 -2.52 5.07 -4.45
N GLY A 141 -1.74 4.90 -3.37
CA GLY A 141 -1.05 6.03 -2.74
C GLY A 141 0.19 5.63 -1.94
N GLY A 142 0.94 6.66 -1.56
CA GLY A 142 2.28 6.55 -1.00
C GLY A 142 3.37 6.57 -2.08
N ASN A 143 4.63 6.51 -1.68
CA ASN A 143 5.74 6.39 -2.60
C ASN A 143 5.87 4.93 -3.04
N ALA A 144 5.90 4.64 -4.35
CA ALA A 144 6.08 3.28 -4.87
C ALA A 144 7.34 2.59 -4.30
N ALA A 145 8.41 3.35 -4.03
CA ALA A 145 9.61 2.81 -3.40
C ALA A 145 9.38 2.31 -1.97
N ASP A 146 8.42 2.87 -1.24
CA ASP A 146 8.08 2.38 0.10
C ASP A 146 7.38 1.01 0.08
N ALA A 147 6.81 0.60 -1.05
CA ALA A 147 6.29 -0.76 -1.21
C ALA A 147 7.42 -1.81 -1.17
N LEU A 148 8.60 -1.45 -1.66
CA LEU A 148 9.75 -2.35 -1.81
C LEU A 148 10.80 -2.18 -0.71
N ALA A 149 10.99 -0.95 -0.24
CA ALA A 149 12.08 -0.59 0.65
C ALA A 149 11.86 -1.04 2.09
N GLY A 150 12.96 -1.12 2.85
CA GLY A 150 12.93 -1.46 4.28
C GLY A 150 12.87 -2.95 4.61
N ALA A 151 12.96 -3.83 3.60
CA ALA A 151 13.09 -5.27 3.75
C ALA A 151 14.28 -5.82 2.95
N GLU A 152 14.84 -6.93 3.41
CA GLU A 152 15.70 -7.78 2.59
C GLU A 152 14.83 -8.86 1.95
N TRP A 153 14.88 -8.94 0.63
CA TRP A 153 14.12 -9.87 -0.18
C TRP A 153 15.00 -11.03 -0.58
N THR A 154 14.53 -12.26 -0.39
CA THR A 154 15.22 -13.49 -0.78
C THR A 154 14.71 -13.97 -2.13
N VAL A 155 15.61 -14.24 -3.07
CA VAL A 155 15.24 -14.84 -4.36
C VAL A 155 14.91 -16.32 -4.14
N THR A 156 13.66 -16.71 -4.40
CA THR A 156 13.19 -18.09 -4.24
C THR A 156 12.95 -18.79 -5.57
N ARG A 157 12.87 -18.02 -6.68
CA ARG A 157 12.76 -18.57 -8.03
C ARG A 157 13.49 -17.71 -9.06
N LEU A 158 14.16 -18.40 -9.99
CA LEU A 158 14.67 -17.83 -11.24
C LEU A 158 13.98 -18.52 -12.40
N THR A 159 13.19 -17.75 -13.16
CA THR A 159 12.28 -18.24 -14.21
C THR A 159 11.38 -19.36 -13.66
N ASP A 160 11.44 -20.57 -14.21
CA ASP A 160 10.67 -21.73 -13.73
C ASP A 160 11.41 -22.57 -12.68
N THR A 161 12.65 -22.21 -12.34
CA THR A 161 13.50 -23.00 -11.44
C THR A 161 13.44 -22.45 -10.01
N PRO A 162 12.94 -23.24 -9.04
CA PRO A 162 13.12 -22.90 -7.63
C PRO A 162 14.60 -22.82 -7.31
N VAL A 163 14.99 -21.77 -6.60
CA VAL A 163 16.35 -21.62 -6.10
C VAL A 163 16.27 -21.63 -4.58
N SER A 164 16.94 -22.60 -3.99
CA SER A 164 17.21 -22.65 -2.56
C SER A 164 18.69 -22.94 -2.45
N GLY A 165 19.46 -21.98 -1.95
CA GLY A 165 20.91 -22.06 -1.96
C GLY A 165 21.49 -21.38 -0.74
N ASP A 166 22.58 -21.96 -0.24
CA ASP A 166 23.53 -21.32 0.65
C ASP A 166 24.80 -21.05 -0.18
N PRO A 167 25.19 -19.78 -0.40
CA PRO A 167 24.59 -18.56 0.16
C PRO A 167 23.31 -18.13 -0.55
N ALA A 168 22.39 -17.53 0.21
CA ALA A 168 21.15 -16.99 -0.32
C ALA A 168 21.42 -15.83 -1.31
N MET A 169 20.57 -15.77 -2.34
CA MET A 169 20.47 -14.62 -3.22
C MET A 169 19.47 -13.64 -2.62
N THR A 170 19.89 -12.38 -2.44
CA THR A 170 19.08 -11.36 -1.77
C THR A 170 19.11 -10.03 -2.50
N ILE A 171 18.06 -9.23 -2.31
CA ILE A 171 17.94 -7.86 -2.83
C ILE A 171 17.38 -6.97 -1.72
N VAL A 172 17.99 -5.81 -1.50
CA VAL A 172 17.46 -4.72 -0.69
C VAL A 172 17.22 -3.54 -1.63
N PHE A 173 15.98 -3.03 -1.63
CA PHE A 173 15.60 -1.81 -2.34
C PHE A 173 15.70 -0.61 -1.39
N ASN A 174 16.31 0.48 -1.85
CA ASN A 174 16.46 1.70 -1.09
C ASN A 174 15.62 2.82 -1.72
N ARG A 175 15.11 3.71 -0.87
CA ARG A 175 14.28 4.87 -1.26
C ARG A 175 14.97 5.85 -2.22
N ASP A 176 16.29 5.80 -2.33
CA ASP A 176 17.09 6.63 -3.23
C ASP A 176 17.18 6.08 -4.67
N GLY A 177 16.44 5.00 -4.98
CA GLY A 177 16.48 4.34 -6.28
C GLY A 177 17.67 3.41 -6.47
N SER A 178 18.39 3.07 -5.41
CA SER A 178 19.45 2.06 -5.43
C SER A 178 18.96 0.70 -4.94
N ALA A 179 19.49 -0.38 -5.52
CA ALA A 179 19.27 -1.73 -5.02
C ALA A 179 20.62 -2.46 -4.87
N ALA A 180 20.76 -3.26 -3.82
CA ALA A 180 21.99 -4.01 -3.55
C ALA A 180 21.68 -5.33 -2.86
N GLY A 181 22.63 -6.28 -2.94
CA GLY A 181 22.44 -7.55 -2.26
C GLY A 181 23.48 -8.60 -2.62
N SER A 182 23.06 -9.85 -2.52
CA SER A 182 23.87 -11.04 -2.78
C SER A 182 23.38 -11.76 -4.02
N GLY A 183 24.27 -12.05 -4.98
CA GLY A 183 24.03 -13.01 -6.05
C GLY A 183 24.35 -14.45 -5.65
N GLY A 184 24.49 -14.73 -4.35
CA GLY A 184 24.95 -16.01 -3.81
C GLY A 184 26.47 -16.11 -3.76
N CYS A 185 27.17 -15.86 -4.87
CA CYS A 185 28.64 -15.85 -4.90
C CYS A 185 29.25 -14.47 -4.60
N ASN A 186 28.76 -13.46 -5.32
CA ASN A 186 29.23 -12.08 -5.31
C ASN A 186 28.18 -11.16 -4.72
N ARG A 187 28.65 -10.05 -4.15
CA ARG A 187 27.75 -8.93 -3.86
C ARG A 187 27.56 -8.11 -5.12
N PHE A 188 26.39 -7.51 -5.24
CA PHE A 188 26.08 -6.61 -6.33
C PHE A 188 25.41 -5.32 -5.85
N GLY A 189 25.44 -4.31 -6.71
CA GLY A 189 24.67 -3.08 -6.60
C GLY A 189 24.19 -2.65 -7.97
N THR A 190 23.04 -2.00 -8.01
CA THR A 190 22.43 -1.43 -9.21
C THR A 190 21.55 -0.23 -8.84
N ARG A 191 21.00 0.45 -9.85
CA ARG A 191 19.90 1.39 -9.71
C ARG A 191 18.61 0.75 -10.21
N TYR A 192 17.46 1.25 -9.80
CA TYR A 192 16.16 0.86 -10.32
C TYR A 192 15.25 2.09 -10.48
N GLU A 193 14.30 2.00 -11.41
CA GLU A 193 13.36 3.07 -11.74
C GLU A 193 11.92 2.49 -11.74
N MET A 194 10.94 3.33 -11.41
CA MET A 194 9.51 2.95 -11.25
C MET A 194 8.53 3.93 -11.90
N ASP A 195 9.01 4.88 -12.70
CA ASP A 195 8.16 5.97 -13.20
C ASP A 195 7.20 5.52 -14.33
N ASP A 196 7.66 4.61 -15.21
CA ASP A 196 6.90 4.08 -16.35
C ASP A 196 7.22 2.58 -16.54
N GLY A 197 6.77 1.79 -15.57
CA GLY A 197 7.18 0.39 -15.39
C GLY A 197 8.36 0.25 -14.44
N PHE A 198 8.93 -0.96 -14.35
CA PHE A 198 10.01 -1.24 -13.41
C PHE A 198 11.21 -1.86 -14.13
N GLY A 199 12.40 -1.29 -13.91
CA GLY A 199 13.61 -1.79 -14.53
C GLY A 199 14.84 -1.57 -13.67
N PHE A 200 15.84 -2.45 -13.86
CA PHE A 200 17.16 -2.27 -13.27
C PHE A 200 18.13 -1.60 -14.23
N GLY A 201 18.96 -0.72 -13.69
CA GLY A 201 20.14 -0.21 -14.38
C GLY A 201 21.27 -1.25 -14.45
N PRO A 202 22.47 -0.82 -14.90
CA PRO A 202 23.63 -1.69 -14.98
C PRO A 202 24.01 -2.31 -13.62
N VAL A 203 23.99 -3.64 -13.56
CA VAL A 203 24.40 -4.41 -12.37
C VAL A 203 25.92 -4.42 -12.26
N MET A 204 26.42 -3.91 -11.14
CA MET A 204 27.83 -3.94 -10.77
C MET A 204 28.04 -5.01 -9.70
N SER A 205 28.96 -5.95 -9.92
CA SER A 205 29.25 -7.03 -8.97
C SER A 205 30.74 -7.18 -8.66
N THR A 206 31.04 -7.80 -7.52
CA THR A 206 32.38 -8.31 -7.24
C THR A 206 32.71 -9.47 -8.19
N ARG A 207 34.01 -9.81 -8.35
CA ARG A 207 34.46 -10.85 -9.30
C ARG A 207 35.11 -12.05 -8.61
N ARG A 208 34.46 -12.60 -7.57
CA ARG A 208 34.80 -13.90 -7.01
C ARG A 208 34.33 -14.99 -7.97
N GLY A 209 35.20 -15.95 -8.26
CA GLY A 209 34.80 -17.14 -9.02
C GLY A 209 34.21 -18.19 -8.08
N CYS A 210 32.96 -18.59 -8.31
CA CYS A 210 32.35 -19.74 -7.67
C CYS A 210 32.03 -20.83 -8.71
N PRO A 211 32.52 -22.06 -8.54
CA PRO A 211 32.23 -23.15 -9.47
C PRO A 211 30.83 -23.75 -9.25
N GLY A 212 30.33 -24.45 -10.27
CA GLY A 212 29.09 -25.22 -10.21
C GLY A 212 27.82 -24.37 -10.09
N ALA A 213 26.78 -24.95 -9.48
CA ALA A 213 25.44 -24.36 -9.42
C ALA A 213 25.39 -22.95 -8.81
N VAL A 214 26.28 -22.62 -7.86
CA VAL A 214 26.32 -21.28 -7.25
C VAL A 214 26.69 -20.22 -8.27
N GLY A 215 27.72 -20.45 -9.09
CA GLY A 215 28.13 -19.51 -10.13
C GLY A 215 27.14 -19.46 -11.30
N GLU A 216 26.55 -20.60 -11.66
CA GLU A 216 25.53 -20.67 -12.71
C GLU A 216 24.25 -19.91 -12.31
N ASN A 217 23.78 -20.07 -11.08
CA ASN A 217 22.62 -19.36 -10.57
C ASN A 217 22.87 -17.85 -10.48
N GLU A 218 24.06 -17.43 -10.05
CA GLU A 218 24.42 -16.01 -10.05
C GLU A 218 24.33 -15.39 -11.46
N GLN A 219 24.87 -16.07 -12.47
CA GLN A 219 24.83 -15.58 -13.85
C GLN A 219 23.40 -15.50 -14.39
N ARG A 220 22.57 -16.50 -14.07
CA ARG A 220 21.14 -16.49 -14.40
C ARG A 220 20.41 -15.35 -13.71
N PHE A 221 20.69 -15.11 -12.44
CA PHE A 221 20.11 -14.02 -11.67
C PHE A 221 20.46 -12.65 -12.26
N PHE A 222 21.75 -12.37 -12.51
CA PHE A 222 22.16 -11.09 -13.12
C PHE A 222 21.68 -10.92 -14.56
N THR A 223 21.49 -12.01 -15.30
CA THR A 223 20.85 -11.95 -16.63
C THR A 223 19.38 -11.59 -16.48
N ALA A 224 18.64 -12.31 -15.63
CA ALA A 224 17.24 -12.05 -15.37
C ALA A 224 16.99 -10.61 -14.91
N MET A 225 17.85 -10.05 -14.04
CA MET A 225 17.76 -8.63 -13.62
C MET A 225 17.83 -7.65 -14.79
N ARG A 226 18.60 -7.94 -15.85
CA ARG A 226 18.70 -7.03 -17.01
C ARG A 226 17.46 -7.07 -17.90
N ASP A 227 16.72 -8.16 -17.84
CA ASP A 227 15.54 -8.39 -18.69
C ASP A 227 14.24 -7.94 -17.99
N VAL A 228 14.33 -7.45 -16.74
CA VAL A 228 13.16 -6.98 -15.99
C VAL A 228 12.63 -5.68 -16.59
N ILE A 229 11.32 -5.69 -16.89
CA ILE A 229 10.54 -4.54 -17.37
C ILE A 229 9.28 -4.28 -16.51
N GLY A 230 8.98 -5.17 -15.57
CA GLY A 230 7.79 -5.09 -14.74
C GLY A 230 7.97 -5.75 -13.38
N ILE A 231 7.07 -5.41 -12.48
CA ILE A 231 7.05 -5.85 -11.10
C ILE A 231 5.59 -6.03 -10.67
N ASP A 232 5.34 -6.99 -9.79
CA ASP A 232 4.06 -7.15 -9.12
C ASP A 232 4.32 -7.46 -7.64
N LEU A 233 3.52 -6.86 -6.76
CA LEU A 233 3.53 -7.13 -5.32
C LEU A 233 2.27 -7.93 -5.00
N ASN A 234 2.46 -9.23 -4.81
CA ASN A 234 1.37 -10.18 -4.62
C ASN A 234 0.69 -9.98 -3.26
N GLU A 235 -0.55 -10.47 -3.13
CA GLU A 235 -1.34 -10.37 -1.87
C GLU A 235 -0.68 -11.06 -0.68
N ASP A 236 0.13 -12.10 -0.93
CA ASP A 236 0.89 -12.82 0.10
C ASP A 236 2.17 -12.08 0.54
N GLY A 237 2.46 -10.94 -0.08
CA GLY A 237 3.62 -10.09 0.21
C GLY A 237 4.88 -10.47 -0.56
N SER A 238 4.84 -11.48 -1.43
CA SER A 238 5.94 -11.79 -2.35
C SER A 238 5.98 -10.81 -3.53
N ILE A 239 7.15 -10.68 -4.16
CA ILE A 239 7.32 -9.89 -5.38
C ILE A 239 7.61 -10.81 -6.57
N THR A 240 6.93 -10.57 -7.68
CA THR A 240 7.27 -11.17 -8.98
C THR A 240 7.82 -10.10 -9.92
N LEU A 241 9.00 -10.34 -10.48
CA LEU A 241 9.59 -9.50 -11.52
C LEU A 241 9.38 -10.14 -12.89
N TYR A 242 9.02 -9.32 -13.87
CA TYR A 242 8.62 -9.75 -15.21
C TYR A 242 9.56 -9.24 -16.28
N SER A 243 9.79 -10.08 -17.28
CA SER A 243 10.35 -9.70 -18.58
C SER A 243 9.24 -9.64 -19.63
N GLU A 244 9.59 -9.29 -20.86
CA GLU A 244 8.67 -9.38 -22.02
C GLU A 244 8.15 -10.81 -22.27
N HIS A 245 8.85 -11.83 -21.76
CA HIS A 245 8.51 -13.25 -21.91
C HIS A 245 7.75 -13.84 -20.71
N GLY A 246 7.46 -13.04 -19.69
CA GLY A 246 6.80 -13.48 -18.45
C GLY A 246 7.70 -13.41 -17.21
N PRO A 247 7.34 -14.10 -16.11
CA PRO A 247 8.01 -13.97 -14.82
C PRO A 247 9.45 -14.52 -14.86
N VAL A 248 10.39 -13.76 -14.32
CA VAL A 248 11.83 -14.09 -14.34
C VAL A 248 12.45 -14.21 -12.96
N ILE A 249 11.92 -13.51 -11.95
CA ILE A 249 12.44 -13.57 -10.58
C ILE A 249 11.25 -13.53 -9.62
N THR A 250 11.23 -14.44 -8.63
CA THR A 250 10.31 -14.36 -7.49
C THR A 250 11.10 -14.10 -6.23
N LEU A 251 10.62 -13.17 -5.42
CA LEU A 251 11.23 -12.71 -4.20
C LEU A 251 10.26 -12.86 -3.02
N ASP A 252 10.74 -13.41 -1.91
CA ASP A 252 9.99 -13.54 -0.66
C ASP A 252 10.68 -12.75 0.46
N ARG A 253 9.92 -12.36 1.48
CA ARG A 253 10.47 -11.76 2.71
C ARG A 253 11.00 -12.81 3.67
#